data_AF-A0A7J8VRF9-F1
#
_entry.id   AF-A0A7J8VRF9-F1
#
_cell.length_a   1.000
_cell.length_b   1.000
_cell.length_c   1.000
_cell.angle_alpha   90.00
_cell.angle_beta   90.00
_cell.angle_gamma   90.00
#
_symmetry.space_group_name_H-M   'P 1'
#
loop_
_entity.id
_entity.type
_entity.pdbx_description
1 polymer ?
#
loop_
_entity_poly.entity_id
_entity_poly.type
_entity_poly.pdbx_seq_one_letter_code
_entity_poly.pdbx_strand_id
1 'polypeptide(L)'
;ATLHSILIADESSRPIIGSKRDILYTLLSIIGDEHAPARSIKDALKALFGIALYQLNRASLVGLGAVPALVSLIVRDARKGIVEDATAVLAQIAGCEESEEAMRKAGGLEVLGDLLDEKTAASTRMRENAVGALLNLAGCGGERGRKEVREMGVKVMDVIREVGENGSPKGKAKAVELLKFVVDGNEYENEKEGENMSALSYTVQMKLCLTKGEFGWTVRLLAVSVKTAVAVRLDTAAIL
;
A
#
# COMPACT_ATOMS: atom_id res chain seq x y z
N ALA A 1 0.71 -31.28 -4.29
CA ALA A 1 -0.47 -31.45 -5.16
C ALA A 1 -1.81 -31.66 -4.42
N THR A 2 -1.89 -32.46 -3.35
CA THR A 2 -3.19 -32.85 -2.73
C THR A 2 -3.90 -31.72 -1.98
N LEU A 3 -3.17 -30.88 -1.24
CA LEU A 3 -3.76 -29.85 -0.37
C LEU A 3 -4.50 -28.75 -1.15
N HIS A 4 -3.89 -28.25 -2.22
CA HIS A 4 -4.51 -27.25 -3.08
C HIS A 4 -5.80 -27.76 -3.74
N SER A 5 -5.80 -29.00 -4.22
CA SER A 5 -7.00 -29.59 -4.83
C SER A 5 -8.16 -29.68 -3.84
N ILE A 6 -7.89 -29.99 -2.56
CA ILE A 6 -8.91 -30.00 -1.51
C ILE A 6 -9.45 -28.58 -1.26
N LEU A 7 -8.58 -27.58 -1.15
CA LEU A 7 -8.97 -26.18 -0.90
C LEU A 7 -9.81 -25.55 -2.02
N ILE A 8 -9.66 -26.04 -3.25
CA ILE A 8 -10.50 -25.66 -4.40
C ILE A 8 -11.81 -26.45 -4.41
N ALA A 9 -11.74 -27.77 -4.23
CA ALA A 9 -12.89 -28.65 -4.37
C ALA A 9 -13.90 -28.49 -3.22
N ASP A 10 -13.44 -28.13 -2.03
CA ASP A 10 -14.28 -28.00 -0.84
C ASP A 10 -13.97 -26.71 -0.09
N GLU A 11 -14.87 -25.72 -0.22
CA GLU A 11 -14.72 -24.44 0.48
C GLU A 11 -14.82 -24.58 2.00
N SER A 12 -15.52 -25.61 2.50
CA SER A 12 -15.67 -25.86 3.93
C SER A 12 -14.37 -26.33 4.59
N SER A 13 -13.43 -26.85 3.80
CA SER A 13 -12.09 -27.21 4.26
C SER A 13 -11.20 -26.01 4.59
N ARG A 14 -11.45 -24.84 3.98
CA ARG A 14 -10.61 -23.63 4.13
C ARG A 14 -10.50 -23.12 5.57
N PRO A 15 -11.60 -22.95 6.35
CA PRO A 15 -11.49 -22.57 7.76
C PRO A 15 -10.80 -23.64 8.61
N ILE A 16 -11.04 -24.92 8.32
CA ILE A 16 -10.45 -26.04 9.08
C ILE A 16 -8.94 -26.07 8.88
N ILE A 17 -8.46 -26.05 7.64
CA ILE A 17 -7.04 -26.08 7.31
C ILE A 17 -6.37 -24.76 7.72
N GLY A 18 -7.03 -23.62 7.49
CA GLY A 18 -6.52 -22.30 7.87
C GLY A 18 -6.33 -22.09 9.37
N SER A 19 -7.08 -22.82 10.20
CA SER A 19 -6.88 -22.79 11.66
C SER A 19 -5.63 -23.55 12.14
N LYS A 20 -5.03 -24.39 11.29
CA LYS A 20 -3.90 -25.26 11.63
C LYS A 20 -2.56 -24.54 11.43
N ARG A 21 -2.06 -23.94 12.51
CA ARG A 21 -0.82 -23.13 12.51
C ARG A 21 0.42 -23.89 12.04
N ASP A 22 0.51 -25.19 12.32
CA ASP A 22 1.58 -26.09 11.86
C ASP A 22 1.62 -26.21 10.32
N ILE A 23 0.45 -26.35 9.69
CA ILE A 23 0.32 -26.37 8.24
C ILE A 23 0.76 -25.02 7.67
N LEU A 24 0.24 -23.92 8.21
CA LEU A 24 0.58 -22.57 7.74
C LEU A 24 2.09 -22.31 7.87
N TYR A 25 2.67 -22.62 9.03
CA TYR A 25 4.11 -22.46 9.27
C TYR A 25 4.95 -23.29 8.30
N THR A 26 4.57 -24.54 8.04
CA THR A 26 5.28 -25.42 7.09
C THR A 26 5.26 -24.83 5.68
N LEU A 27 4.10 -24.34 5.22
CA LEU A 27 3.96 -23.71 3.91
C LEU A 27 4.81 -22.44 3.80
N LEU A 28 4.83 -21.61 4.85
CA LEU A 28 5.64 -20.40 4.91
C LEU A 28 7.14 -20.71 4.95
N SER A 29 7.54 -21.75 5.67
CA SER A 29 8.93 -22.22 5.69
C SER A 29 9.41 -22.68 4.32
N ILE A 30 8.55 -23.33 3.52
CA ILE A 30 8.91 -23.78 2.16
C ILE A 30 9.16 -22.59 1.24
N ILE A 31 8.34 -21.53 1.30
CA ILE A 31 8.53 -20.35 0.44
C ILE A 31 9.67 -19.44 0.92
N GLY A 32 10.05 -19.54 2.19
CA GLY A 32 11.17 -18.80 2.78
C GLY A 32 12.53 -19.49 2.61
N ASP A 33 12.55 -20.78 2.27
CA ASP A 33 13.77 -21.55 2.05
C ASP A 33 14.36 -21.27 0.66
N GLU A 34 15.56 -20.68 0.62
CA GLU A 34 16.27 -20.32 -0.60
C GLU A 34 16.68 -21.53 -1.46
N HIS A 35 16.72 -22.72 -0.85
CA HIS A 35 17.08 -23.97 -1.51
C HIS A 35 15.85 -24.83 -1.86
N ALA A 36 14.64 -24.36 -1.56
CA ALA A 36 13.44 -25.11 -1.86
C ALA A 36 13.28 -25.33 -3.38
N PRO A 37 12.96 -26.57 -3.81
CA PRO A 37 12.68 -26.84 -5.22
C PRO A 37 11.52 -25.98 -5.75
N ALA A 38 11.64 -25.50 -6.98
CA ALA A 38 10.62 -24.66 -7.63
C ALA A 38 9.20 -25.24 -7.55
N ARG A 39 9.10 -26.58 -7.68
CA ARG A 39 7.83 -27.30 -7.59
C ARG A 39 7.22 -27.22 -6.19
N SER A 40 8.03 -27.34 -5.15
CA SER A 40 7.60 -27.24 -3.75
C SER A 40 7.10 -25.82 -3.43
N ILE A 41 7.83 -24.80 -3.90
CA ILE A 41 7.42 -23.39 -3.77
C ILE A 41 6.07 -23.16 -4.45
N LYS A 42 5.91 -23.61 -5.70
CA LYS A 42 4.64 -23.47 -6.44
C LYS A 42 3.48 -24.19 -5.76
N ASP A 43 3.70 -25.41 -5.28
CA ASP A 43 2.66 -26.16 -4.57
C ASP A 43 2.28 -25.49 -3.24
N ALA A 44 3.26 -24.90 -2.54
CA ALA A 44 3.02 -24.15 -1.31
C ALA A 44 2.23 -22.85 -1.58
N LEU A 45 2.64 -22.06 -2.58
CA LEU A 45 1.94 -20.84 -2.98
C LEU A 45 0.48 -21.09 -3.38
N LYS A 46 0.23 -22.15 -4.14
CA LYS A 46 -1.12 -22.58 -4.49
C LYS A 46 -1.96 -22.90 -3.26
N ALA A 47 -1.41 -23.66 -2.30
CA ALA A 47 -2.11 -23.94 -1.05
C ALA A 47 -2.37 -22.67 -0.23
N LEU A 48 -1.39 -21.78 -0.10
CA LEU A 48 -1.53 -20.50 0.58
C LEU A 48 -2.61 -19.63 -0.07
N PHE A 49 -2.67 -19.59 -1.40
CA PHE A 49 -3.71 -18.89 -2.14
C PHE A 49 -5.10 -19.43 -1.76
N GLY A 50 -5.29 -20.75 -1.82
CA GLY A 50 -6.55 -21.40 -1.47
C GLY A 50 -6.99 -21.16 -0.02
N ILE A 51 -6.03 -21.13 0.92
CA ILE A 51 -6.28 -20.80 2.33
C ILE A 51 -6.71 -19.33 2.48
N ALA A 52 -6.05 -18.41 1.78
CA ALA A 52 -6.31 -16.97 1.84
C ALA A 52 -7.62 -16.55 1.14
N LEU A 53 -8.24 -17.44 0.35
CA LEU A 53 -9.60 -17.20 -0.19
C LEU A 53 -10.63 -17.04 0.93
N TYR A 54 -10.42 -17.67 2.09
CA TYR A 54 -11.23 -17.41 3.27
C TYR A 54 -10.67 -16.23 4.07
N GLN A 55 -11.44 -15.15 4.10
CA GLN A 55 -11.07 -13.86 4.68
C GLN A 55 -10.46 -13.96 6.08
N LEU A 56 -11.06 -14.75 6.98
CA LEU A 56 -10.63 -14.84 8.38
C LEU A 56 -9.27 -15.55 8.55
N ASN A 57 -8.80 -16.30 7.55
CA ASN A 57 -7.47 -16.91 7.59
C ASN A 57 -6.35 -15.89 7.35
N ARG A 58 -6.64 -14.76 6.70
CA ARG A 58 -5.63 -13.78 6.27
C ARG A 58 -4.90 -13.17 7.46
N ALA A 59 -5.63 -12.76 8.50
CA ALA A 59 -5.05 -12.24 9.73
C ALA A 59 -4.07 -13.23 10.39
N SER A 60 -4.43 -14.53 10.39
CA SER A 60 -3.55 -15.60 10.90
C SER A 60 -2.28 -15.76 10.06
N LEU A 61 -2.39 -15.69 8.73
CA LEU A 61 -1.23 -15.72 7.82
C LEU A 61 -0.32 -14.50 8.05
N VAL A 62 -0.88 -13.30 8.18
CA VAL A 62 -0.12 -12.09 8.50
C VAL A 62 0.63 -12.25 9.81
N GLY A 63 -0.04 -12.71 10.88
CA GLY A 63 0.56 -12.93 12.19
C GLY A 63 1.65 -14.01 12.22
N LEU A 64 1.70 -14.89 11.21
CA LEU A 64 2.76 -15.89 11.02
C LEU A 64 3.91 -15.40 10.12
N GLY A 65 3.89 -14.15 9.66
CA GLY A 65 4.95 -13.58 8.83
C GLY A 65 4.80 -13.87 7.33
N ALA A 66 3.59 -14.16 6.84
CA ALA A 66 3.38 -14.43 5.42
C ALA A 66 3.78 -13.26 4.52
N VAL A 67 3.47 -12.02 4.92
CA VAL A 67 3.78 -10.82 4.14
C VAL A 67 5.28 -10.66 3.87
N PRO A 68 6.17 -10.57 4.88
CA PRO A 68 7.61 -10.45 4.62
C PRO A 68 8.19 -11.65 3.85
N ALA A 69 7.68 -12.86 4.08
CA ALA A 69 8.13 -14.04 3.33
C ALA A 69 7.80 -13.93 1.83
N LEU A 70 6.58 -13.51 1.49
CA LEU A 70 6.14 -13.33 0.11
C LEU A 70 6.85 -12.17 -0.58
N VAL A 71 7.00 -11.02 0.09
CA VAL A 71 7.71 -9.86 -0.46
C VAL A 71 9.17 -10.23 -0.74
N SER A 72 9.83 -10.90 0.20
CA SER A 72 11.21 -11.36 0.01
C SER A 72 11.33 -12.39 -1.13
N LEU A 73 10.36 -13.29 -1.28
CA LEU A 73 10.32 -14.22 -2.42
C LEU A 73 10.17 -13.51 -3.76
N ILE A 74 9.28 -12.52 -3.85
CA ILE A 74 9.06 -11.71 -5.07
C ILE A 74 10.34 -11.00 -5.49
N VAL A 75 11.08 -10.44 -4.54
CA VAL A 75 12.32 -9.71 -4.81
C VAL A 75 13.46 -10.64 -5.24
N ARG A 76 13.61 -11.80 -4.59
CA ARG A 76 14.78 -12.67 -4.84
C ARG A 76 14.61 -13.63 -6.03
N ASP A 77 13.38 -13.96 -6.41
CA ASP A 77 13.14 -15.01 -7.40
C ASP A 77 12.99 -14.46 -8.83
N ALA A 78 13.85 -14.87 -9.74
CA ALA A 78 13.79 -14.43 -11.14
C ALA A 78 12.75 -15.19 -11.99
N ARG A 79 12.15 -16.28 -11.47
CA ARG A 79 11.25 -17.13 -12.23
C ARG A 79 9.86 -16.51 -12.26
N LYS A 80 9.48 -15.90 -13.40
CA LYS A 80 8.20 -15.19 -13.59
C LYS A 80 6.98 -15.94 -13.04
N GLY A 81 6.89 -17.26 -13.22
CA GLY A 81 5.76 -18.04 -12.73
C GLY A 81 5.67 -18.12 -11.20
N ILE A 82 6.79 -18.09 -10.47
CA ILE A 82 6.80 -18.06 -9.00
C ILE A 82 6.43 -16.66 -8.52
N VAL A 83 6.99 -15.61 -9.14
CA VAL A 83 6.67 -14.22 -8.80
C VAL A 83 5.18 -13.93 -9.03
N GLU A 84 4.61 -14.43 -10.13
CA GLU A 84 3.19 -14.32 -10.44
C GLU A 84 2.32 -14.98 -9.36
N ASP A 85 2.63 -16.24 -8.99
CA ASP A 85 1.91 -16.98 -7.94
C ASP A 85 2.06 -16.31 -6.57
N ALA A 86 3.26 -15.82 -6.23
CA ALA A 86 3.53 -15.13 -4.96
C ALA A 86 2.78 -13.80 -4.86
N THR A 87 2.78 -13.01 -5.94
CA THR A 87 2.02 -11.76 -6.02
C THR A 87 0.52 -12.02 -5.92
N ALA A 88 0.01 -13.12 -6.49
CA ALA A 88 -1.39 -13.51 -6.35
C ALA A 88 -1.78 -13.83 -4.89
N VAL A 89 -0.92 -14.53 -4.15
CA VAL A 89 -1.12 -14.81 -2.72
C VAL A 89 -1.08 -13.52 -1.92
N LEU A 90 -0.07 -12.67 -2.18
CA LEU A 90 0.09 -11.39 -1.51
C LEU A 90 -1.14 -10.50 -1.71
N ALA A 91 -1.69 -10.47 -2.93
CA ALA A 91 -2.92 -9.75 -3.24
C ALA A 91 -4.12 -10.26 -2.42
N GLN A 92 -4.25 -11.56 -2.17
CA GLN A 92 -5.31 -12.07 -1.28
C GLN A 92 -5.11 -11.58 0.16
N ILE A 93 -3.90 -11.72 0.69
CA ILE A 93 -3.57 -11.35 2.07
C ILE A 93 -3.75 -9.84 2.31
N ALA A 94 -3.40 -9.01 1.34
CA ALA A 94 -3.58 -7.56 1.34
C ALA A 94 -5.04 -7.12 1.62
N GLY A 95 -6.01 -8.00 1.40
CA GLY A 95 -7.40 -7.71 1.68
C GLY A 95 -7.79 -7.93 3.14
N CYS A 96 -6.92 -7.68 4.13
CA CYS A 96 -7.27 -7.63 5.55
C CYS A 96 -6.54 -6.48 6.25
N GLU A 97 -7.12 -5.94 7.33
CA GLU A 97 -6.60 -4.75 8.01
C GLU A 97 -5.20 -4.97 8.59
N GLU A 98 -4.95 -6.15 9.17
CA GLU A 98 -3.65 -6.50 9.76
C GLU A 98 -2.50 -6.48 8.74
N SER A 99 -2.83 -6.62 7.45
CA SER A 99 -1.83 -6.65 6.39
C SER A 99 -1.21 -5.27 6.11
N GLU A 100 -1.88 -4.16 6.43
CA GLU A 100 -1.40 -2.81 6.11
C GLU A 100 -0.01 -2.55 6.71
N GLU A 101 0.11 -2.70 8.03
CA GLU A 101 1.35 -2.43 8.74
C GLU A 101 2.45 -3.45 8.38
N ALA A 102 2.06 -4.69 8.09
CA ALA A 102 2.98 -5.73 7.65
C ALA A 102 3.54 -5.43 6.25
N MET A 103 2.69 -4.98 5.32
CA MET A 103 3.09 -4.57 3.98
C MET A 103 4.04 -3.39 4.04
N ARG A 104 3.71 -2.38 4.84
CA ARG A 104 4.55 -1.20 5.04
C ARG A 104 5.94 -1.56 5.58
N LYS A 105 6.00 -2.36 6.65
CA LYS A 105 7.28 -2.80 7.25
C LYS A 105 8.12 -3.65 6.30
N ALA A 106 7.47 -4.43 5.43
CA ALA A 106 8.16 -5.30 4.48
C ALA A 106 8.57 -4.59 3.17
N GLY A 107 8.22 -3.31 2.97
CA GLY A 107 8.42 -2.64 1.68
C GLY A 107 7.48 -3.14 0.57
N GLY A 108 6.34 -3.75 0.96
CA GLY A 108 5.40 -4.37 0.02
C GLY A 108 4.82 -3.41 -1.00
N LEU A 109 4.55 -2.15 -0.64
CA LEU A 109 4.06 -1.15 -1.60
C LEU A 109 5.10 -0.82 -2.68
N GLU A 110 6.37 -0.68 -2.30
CA GLU A 110 7.46 -0.40 -3.24
C GLU A 110 7.62 -1.56 -4.23
N VAL A 111 7.62 -2.80 -3.72
CA VAL A 111 7.69 -4.01 -4.56
C VAL A 111 6.49 -4.13 -5.51
N LEU A 112 5.28 -3.76 -5.06
CA LEU A 112 4.11 -3.71 -5.95
C LEU A 112 4.23 -2.61 -7.00
N GLY A 113 4.79 -1.45 -6.62
CA GLY A 113 5.11 -0.35 -7.54
C GLY A 113 6.11 -0.77 -8.62
N ASP A 114 7.18 -1.47 -8.25
CA ASP A 114 8.20 -1.97 -9.17
C ASP A 114 7.62 -2.96 -10.19
N LEU A 115 6.69 -3.82 -9.78
CA LEU A 115 5.96 -4.72 -10.69
C LEU A 115 5.04 -3.97 -11.67
N LEU A 116 4.66 -2.74 -11.34
CA LEU A 116 3.84 -1.84 -12.14
C LEU A 116 4.67 -0.76 -12.85
N ASP A 117 6.00 -0.75 -12.71
CA ASP A 117 6.87 0.11 -13.52
C ASP A 117 6.94 -0.45 -14.96
N GLU A 118 6.77 0.42 -15.94
CA GLU A 118 6.89 0.08 -17.36
C GLU A 118 8.25 -0.51 -17.71
N LYS A 119 9.30 -0.08 -17.01
CA LYS A 119 10.68 -0.55 -17.20
C LYS A 119 10.88 -1.98 -16.70
N THR A 120 10.00 -2.46 -15.84
CA THR A 120 10.04 -3.83 -15.34
C THR A 120 9.41 -4.77 -16.36
N ALA A 121 10.12 -5.84 -16.71
CA ALA A 121 9.64 -6.88 -17.63
C ALA A 121 8.56 -7.81 -17.02
N ALA A 122 7.62 -7.23 -16.26
CA ALA A 122 6.51 -7.90 -15.62
C ALA A 122 5.49 -8.41 -16.65
N SER A 123 4.82 -9.53 -16.35
CA SER A 123 3.74 -10.06 -17.17
C SER A 123 2.46 -9.30 -16.89
N THR A 124 1.52 -9.33 -17.84
CA THR A 124 0.17 -8.76 -17.64
C THR A 124 -0.49 -9.30 -16.37
N ARG A 125 -0.34 -10.60 -16.07
CA ARG A 125 -0.89 -11.21 -14.86
C ARG A 125 -0.22 -10.73 -13.58
N MET A 126 1.10 -10.52 -13.59
CA MET A 126 1.80 -9.91 -12.45
C MET A 126 1.27 -8.50 -12.17
N ARG A 127 1.08 -7.69 -13.21
CA ARG A 127 0.49 -6.35 -13.10
C ARG A 127 -0.95 -6.40 -12.58
N GLU A 128 -1.78 -7.30 -13.10
CA GLU A 128 -3.15 -7.50 -12.61
C GLU A 128 -3.21 -7.90 -11.12
N ASN A 129 -2.31 -8.80 -10.70
CA ASN A 129 -2.20 -9.18 -9.29
C ASN A 129 -1.73 -8.02 -8.43
N ALA A 130 -0.77 -7.22 -8.91
CA ALA A 130 -0.26 -6.06 -8.19
C ALA A 130 -1.32 -4.96 -8.04
N VAL A 131 -2.05 -4.63 -9.11
CA VAL A 131 -3.24 -3.76 -9.08
C VAL A 131 -4.26 -4.29 -8.07
N GLY A 132 -4.51 -5.60 -8.08
CA GLY A 132 -5.43 -6.22 -7.12
C GLY A 132 -4.96 -6.13 -5.67
N ALA A 133 -3.66 -6.18 -5.41
CA ALA A 133 -3.10 -5.99 -4.08
C ALA A 133 -3.24 -4.54 -3.60
N LEU A 134 -2.92 -3.56 -4.46
CA LEU A 134 -3.09 -2.13 -4.15
C LEU A 134 -4.55 -1.79 -3.85
N LEU A 135 -5.49 -2.25 -4.68
CA LEU A 135 -6.91 -2.04 -4.45
C LEU A 135 -7.38 -2.65 -3.12
N ASN A 136 -6.93 -3.86 -2.81
CA ASN A 136 -7.28 -4.51 -1.55
C ASN A 136 -6.73 -3.74 -0.34
N LEU A 137 -5.52 -3.19 -0.43
CA LEU A 137 -4.95 -2.31 0.60
C LEU A 137 -5.74 -1.00 0.73
N ALA A 138 -6.19 -0.41 -0.37
CA ALA A 138 -7.04 0.78 -0.34
C ALA A 138 -8.39 0.51 0.36
N GLY A 139 -8.96 -0.68 0.15
CA GLY A 139 -10.26 -1.06 0.74
C GLY A 139 -10.20 -1.53 2.19
N CYS A 140 -9.09 -2.14 2.61
CA CYS A 140 -8.94 -2.70 3.96
C CYS A 140 -8.03 -1.89 4.88
N GLY A 141 -7.23 -0.99 4.34
CA GLY A 141 -6.34 -0.13 5.10
C GLY A 141 -7.05 1.08 5.73
N GLY A 142 -6.43 1.61 6.78
CA GLY A 142 -6.77 2.89 7.37
C GLY A 142 -6.43 4.06 6.45
N GLU A 143 -6.64 5.28 6.96
CA GLU A 143 -6.39 6.52 6.19
C GLU A 143 -4.97 6.62 5.67
N ARG A 144 -4.00 6.13 6.46
CA ARG A 144 -2.60 6.12 6.08
C ARG A 144 -2.34 5.19 4.90
N GLY A 145 -2.73 3.92 4.98
CA GLY A 145 -2.58 2.97 3.88
C GLY A 145 -3.28 3.44 2.60
N ARG A 146 -4.48 4.04 2.73
CA ARG A 146 -5.18 4.68 1.61
C ARG A 146 -4.35 5.78 0.94
N LYS A 147 -3.74 6.66 1.73
CA LYS A 147 -2.86 7.72 1.22
C LYS A 147 -1.63 7.15 0.51
N GLU A 148 -0.95 6.18 1.11
CA GLU A 148 0.25 5.56 0.54
C GLU A 148 -0.08 4.82 -0.80
N VAL A 149 -1.22 4.14 -0.87
CA VAL A 149 -1.70 3.51 -2.11
C VAL A 149 -2.05 4.56 -3.18
N ARG A 150 -2.66 5.69 -2.80
CA ARG A 150 -2.96 6.80 -3.72
C ARG A 150 -1.68 7.37 -4.32
N GLU A 151 -0.72 7.72 -3.47
CA GLU A 151 0.58 8.27 -3.89
C GLU A 151 1.31 7.30 -4.83
N MET A 152 1.27 6.00 -4.56
CA MET A 152 1.81 4.98 -5.46
C MET A 152 1.02 4.90 -6.78
N GLY A 153 -0.30 4.88 -6.69
CA GLY A 153 -1.20 4.78 -7.85
C GLY A 153 -1.04 5.92 -8.84
N VAL A 154 -0.77 7.14 -8.37
CA VAL A 154 -0.43 8.29 -9.24
C VAL A 154 0.85 8.05 -10.02
N LYS A 155 1.89 7.45 -9.39
CA LYS A 155 3.18 7.18 -10.04
C LYS A 155 3.09 6.13 -11.16
N VAL A 156 2.22 5.15 -11.02
CA VAL A 156 2.05 4.02 -11.97
C VAL A 156 0.73 4.06 -12.73
N MET A 157 0.09 5.24 -12.79
CA MET A 157 -1.26 5.43 -13.33
C MET A 157 -1.41 4.93 -14.77
N ASP A 158 -0.42 5.17 -15.62
CA ASP A 158 -0.44 4.73 -17.03
C ASP A 158 -0.51 3.21 -17.15
N VAL A 159 0.23 2.48 -16.31
CA VAL A 159 0.21 1.01 -16.30
C VAL A 159 -1.09 0.47 -15.73
N ILE A 160 -1.68 1.13 -14.72
CA ILE A 160 -3.01 0.76 -14.22
C ILE A 160 -4.06 0.93 -15.33
N ARG A 161 -3.98 2.02 -16.11
CA ARG A 161 -4.86 2.26 -17.26
C ARG A 161 -4.66 1.20 -18.36
N GLU A 162 -3.42 0.85 -18.67
CA GLU A 162 -3.11 -0.22 -19.62
C GLU A 162 -3.75 -1.56 -19.17
N VAL A 163 -3.68 -1.91 -17.88
CA VAL A 163 -4.35 -3.09 -17.33
C VAL A 163 -5.88 -2.96 -17.43
N GLY A 164 -6.44 -1.77 -17.23
CA GLY A 164 -7.86 -1.48 -17.43
C GLY A 164 -8.35 -1.70 -18.86
N GLU A 165 -7.50 -1.43 -19.84
CA GLU A 165 -7.80 -1.56 -21.27
C GLU A 165 -7.56 -2.97 -21.80
N ASN A 166 -6.50 -3.65 -21.34
CA ASN A 166 -5.97 -4.86 -21.96
C ASN A 166 -5.94 -6.11 -21.05
N GLY A 167 -6.26 -5.96 -19.76
CA GLY A 167 -6.21 -7.08 -18.81
C GLY A 167 -7.32 -8.14 -18.99
N SER A 168 -7.28 -9.17 -18.16
CA SER A 168 -8.38 -10.13 -18.00
C SER A 168 -9.65 -9.42 -17.52
N PRO A 169 -10.86 -10.01 -17.69
CA PRO A 169 -12.10 -9.38 -17.21
C PRO A 169 -12.04 -8.96 -15.72
N LYS A 170 -11.41 -9.79 -14.89
CA LYS A 170 -11.19 -9.51 -13.46
C LYS A 170 -10.13 -8.43 -13.25
N GLY A 171 -9.03 -8.48 -14.00
CA GLY A 171 -7.97 -7.47 -13.98
C GLY A 171 -8.49 -6.08 -14.35
N LYS A 172 -9.25 -5.99 -15.44
CA LYS A 172 -9.90 -4.75 -15.89
C LYS A 172 -10.81 -4.14 -14.84
N ALA A 173 -11.69 -4.96 -14.26
CA ALA A 173 -12.62 -4.49 -13.23
C ALA A 173 -11.89 -3.88 -12.04
N LYS A 174 -10.84 -4.55 -11.55
CA LYS A 174 -10.02 -4.06 -10.43
C LYS A 174 -9.21 -2.81 -10.79
N ALA A 175 -8.65 -2.75 -11.99
CA ALA A 175 -7.90 -1.58 -12.44
C ALA A 175 -8.79 -0.33 -12.54
N VAL A 176 -10.00 -0.48 -13.08
CA VAL A 176 -10.98 0.61 -13.15
C VAL A 176 -11.38 1.09 -11.75
N GLU A 177 -11.58 0.18 -10.81
CA GLU A 177 -11.90 0.52 -9.42
C GLU A 177 -10.74 1.24 -8.72
N LEU A 178 -9.51 0.76 -8.92
CA LEU A 178 -8.31 1.42 -8.38
C LEU A 178 -8.11 2.80 -9.00
N LEU A 179 -8.35 2.99 -10.30
CA LEU A 179 -8.26 4.31 -10.95
C LEU A 179 -9.24 5.30 -10.35
N LYS A 180 -10.50 4.90 -10.13
CA LYS A 180 -11.48 5.75 -9.43
C LYS A 180 -10.97 6.13 -8.04
N PHE A 181 -10.50 5.14 -7.27
CA PHE A 181 -9.93 5.41 -5.96
C PHE A 181 -8.78 6.43 -6.02
N VAL A 182 -7.85 6.30 -6.98
CA VAL A 182 -6.68 7.17 -7.14
C VAL A 182 -7.06 8.57 -7.64
N VAL A 183 -8.07 8.69 -8.52
CA VAL A 183 -8.50 9.98 -9.09
C VAL A 183 -9.43 10.74 -8.14
N ASP A 184 -10.41 10.07 -7.51
CA ASP A 184 -11.46 10.73 -6.71
C ASP A 184 -10.93 11.42 -5.45
N GLY A 185 -9.75 11.05 -4.94
CA GLY A 185 -9.11 11.76 -3.82
C GLY A 185 -8.06 12.79 -4.22
N ASN A 186 -7.76 12.95 -5.52
CA ASN A 186 -7.02 14.12 -6.00
C ASN A 186 -7.88 15.39 -5.93
N GLU A 187 -9.21 15.29 -5.96
CA GLU A 187 -10.09 16.46 -5.84
C GLU A 187 -9.92 17.14 -4.46
N TYR A 188 -9.73 16.38 -3.38
CA TYR A 188 -9.52 16.91 -2.03
C TYR A 188 -8.10 17.44 -1.74
N GLU A 189 -7.07 16.94 -2.44
CA GLU A 189 -5.70 17.45 -2.31
C GLU A 189 -5.49 18.70 -3.17
N ASN A 190 -6.07 18.76 -4.37
CA ASN A 190 -6.05 19.96 -5.22
C ASN A 190 -6.84 21.13 -4.61
N GLU A 191 -7.94 20.87 -3.89
CA GLU A 191 -8.63 21.90 -3.10
C GLU A 191 -7.75 22.41 -1.95
N LYS A 192 -6.98 21.54 -1.28
CA LYS A 192 -6.08 21.96 -0.19
C LYS A 192 -4.82 22.68 -0.67
N GLU A 193 -4.28 22.36 -1.85
CA GLU A 193 -3.20 23.14 -2.46
C GLU A 193 -3.70 24.48 -2.99
N GLY A 194 -4.91 24.54 -3.55
CA GLY A 194 -5.59 25.79 -3.92
C GLY A 194 -5.94 26.68 -2.71
N GLU A 195 -6.38 26.07 -1.60
CA GLU A 195 -6.68 26.78 -0.35
C GLU A 195 -5.42 27.18 0.42
N ASN A 196 -4.36 26.35 0.44
CA ASN A 196 -3.07 26.71 1.05
C ASN A 196 -2.34 27.83 0.28
N MET A 197 -2.62 28.01 -1.00
CA MET A 197 -2.13 29.15 -1.78
C MET A 197 -2.90 30.45 -1.48
N SER A 198 -4.01 30.36 -0.73
CA SER A 198 -4.77 31.51 -0.21
C SER A 198 -4.62 31.72 1.30
N ALA A 199 -3.87 30.86 2.00
CA ALA A 199 -3.62 31.01 3.42
C ALA A 199 -2.74 32.25 3.67
N LEU A 200 -3.37 33.36 4.04
CA LEU A 200 -2.70 34.53 4.59
C LEU A 200 -1.85 34.07 5.79
N SER A 201 -0.53 34.07 5.63
CA SER A 201 0.38 33.81 6.74
C SER A 201 0.30 35.01 7.69
N TYR A 202 -0.28 34.78 8.87
CA TYR A 202 -0.32 35.76 9.95
C TYR A 202 0.88 35.54 10.86
N THR A 203 1.74 36.54 10.98
CA THR A 203 2.80 36.53 11.99
C THR A 203 2.33 37.30 13.21
N VAL A 204 2.25 36.64 14.36
CA VAL A 204 1.90 37.28 15.64
C VAL A 204 3.20 37.69 16.33
N GLN A 205 3.41 38.99 16.51
CA GLN A 205 4.51 39.50 17.32
C GLN A 205 4.01 39.91 18.71
N MET A 206 4.58 39.30 19.74
CA MET A 206 4.32 39.65 21.15
C MET A 206 5.46 40.51 21.68
N LYS A 207 5.12 41.64 22.29
CA LYS A 207 6.08 42.49 22.99
C LYS A 207 5.87 42.34 24.50
N LEU A 208 6.80 41.64 25.14
CA LEU A 208 6.84 41.42 26.59
C LEU A 208 7.75 42.45 27.24
N CYS A 209 7.36 42.96 28.40
CA CYS A 209 8.21 43.80 29.24
C CYS A 209 8.48 43.10 30.56
N LEU A 210 9.76 43.09 30.93
CA LEU A 210 10.25 42.55 32.19
C LEU A 210 10.54 43.72 33.13
N THR A 211 9.84 43.76 34.26
CA THR A 211 10.11 44.74 35.32
C THR A 211 10.58 44.01 36.57
N LYS A 212 11.66 44.50 37.18
CA LYS A 212 12.19 43.97 38.44
C LYS A 212 11.55 44.71 39.61
N GLY A 213 10.79 43.99 40.43
CA GLY A 213 10.26 44.49 41.70
C GLY A 213 11.08 43.98 42.89
N GLU A 214 10.76 44.47 44.09
CA GLU A 214 11.44 44.09 45.34
C GLU A 214 11.34 42.58 45.66
N PHE A 215 10.34 41.88 45.11
CA PHE A 215 10.11 40.45 45.33
C PHE A 215 10.37 39.56 44.10
N GLY A 216 10.99 40.10 43.03
CA GLY A 216 11.37 39.31 41.84
C GLY A 216 11.05 39.96 40.49
N TRP A 217 11.27 39.21 39.41
CA TRP A 217 10.95 39.66 38.05
C TRP A 217 9.49 39.35 37.70
N THR A 218 8.77 40.37 37.23
CA THR A 218 7.41 40.20 36.70
C THR A 218 7.41 40.44 35.19
N VAL A 219 6.84 39.49 34.44
CA VAL A 219 6.61 39.62 33.00
C VAL A 219 5.21 40.20 32.79
N ARG A 220 5.10 41.30 32.04
CA ARG A 220 3.81 41.83 31.56
C ARG A 220 3.77 41.85 30.05
N LEU A 221 2.69 41.34 29.47
CA LEU A 221 2.40 41.47 28.04
C LEU A 221 1.94 42.90 27.76
N LEU A 222 2.71 43.63 26.96
CA LEU A 222 2.40 45.03 26.65
C LEU A 222 1.52 45.15 25.41
N ALA A 223 1.77 44.34 24.38
CA ALA A 223 1.02 44.39 23.13
C ALA A 223 1.14 43.07 22.35
N VAL A 224 0.06 42.76 21.61
CA VAL A 224 0.01 41.72 20.58
C VAL A 224 -0.33 42.41 19.27
N SER A 225 0.49 42.21 18.24
CA SER A 225 0.23 42.75 16.90
C SER A 225 0.18 41.61 15.89
N VAL A 226 -0.86 41.61 15.06
CA VAL A 226 -1.08 40.66 13.96
C VAL A 226 -0.84 41.42 12.66
N LYS A 227 0.13 40.98 11.85
CA LYS A 227 0.38 41.54 10.51
C LYS A 227 0.00 40.54 9.43
N THR A 228 -0.72 41.02 8.42
CA THR A 228 -1.07 40.26 7.22
C THR A 228 0.05 40.40 6.18
N ALA A 229 0.65 39.30 5.74
CA ALA A 229 1.57 39.32 4.60
C ALA A 229 0.79 38.98 3.31
N VAL A 230 0.76 39.90 2.35
CA VAL A 230 0.25 39.63 0.99
C VAL A 230 1.46 39.26 0.13
N ALA A 231 1.56 38.00 -0.28
CA ALA A 231 2.53 37.60 -1.30
C ALA A 231 1.99 38.02 -2.67
N VAL A 232 2.60 39.06 -3.27
CA VAL A 232 2.38 39.41 -4.69
C VAL A 232 3.43 38.70 -5.53
N ARG A 233 2.96 38.08 -6.63
CA ARG A 233 3.69 37.30 -7.64
C ARG A 233 5.06 37.84 -8.05
N LEU A 234 5.94 36.91 -8.46
CA LEU A 234 6.83 37.13 -9.61
C LEU A 234 6.67 35.97 -10.59
N ASP A 235 5.65 36.07 -11.45
CA ASP A 235 5.75 35.54 -12.80
C ASP A 235 6.67 36.49 -13.56
N THR A 236 7.88 36.06 -13.86
CA THR A 236 8.70 36.67 -14.92
C THR A 236 9.05 35.60 -15.94
N ALA A 237 8.10 35.38 -16.85
CA ALA A 237 8.40 34.96 -18.21
C ALA A 237 7.81 36.01 -19.15
N ALA A 238 8.64 36.96 -19.59
CA ALA A 238 8.42 37.75 -20.81
C ALA A 238 9.58 38.73 -21.10
N ILE A 239 10.24 38.49 -22.25
CA ILE A 239 10.61 39.51 -23.27
C ILE A 239 11.86 40.38 -22.97
N LEU A 240 13.05 39.88 -23.34
CA LEU A 240 13.82 40.23 -24.56
C LEU A 240 15.19 39.52 -24.54
#